data_AF-A0A7Z8R410-F1
#
_entry.id   AF-A0A7Z8R410-F1
#
_cell.length_a   1.000
_cell.length_b   1.000
_cell.length_c   1.000
_cell.angle_alpha   90.00
_cell.angle_beta   90.00
_cell.angle_gamma   90.00
#
_symmetry.space_group_name_H-M   'P 1'
#
loop_
_entity.id
_entity.type
_entity.pdbx_description
1 polymer ?
#
loop_
_entity_poly.entity_id
_entity_poly.type
_entity_poly.pdbx_seq_one_letter_code
_entity_poly.pdbx_strand_id
1 'polypeptide(L)'
;SFLVLITGTLNFIISILSYPFIAGIVMMGLHRAINASVSYKMAFSYFSYTLPIIIASICMSIMIILGFFLLVLPGIYLSIAYMFTLPLIIDKNMDFWQAMETSRKAVTQHWFKFFFTGVLMMIIYLVSTIPLGLGLIWTIPMFVALQGVLYRRIFGVNPVQS
;
A
#
# COMPACT_ATOMS: atom_id res chain seq x y z
N SER A 1 32.16 11.51 -4.79
CA SER A 1 32.72 11.10 -6.11
C SER A 1 31.62 11.12 -7.15
N PHE A 2 31.92 11.41 -8.42
CA PHE A 2 30.95 11.46 -9.53
C PHE A 2 30.03 10.22 -9.61
N LEU A 3 30.58 9.03 -9.32
CA LEU A 3 29.81 7.78 -9.19
C LEU A 3 28.72 7.82 -8.11
N VAL A 4 28.94 8.51 -6.99
CA VAL A 4 27.95 8.67 -5.90
C VAL A 4 26.78 9.55 -6.34
N LEU A 5 27.04 10.56 -7.18
CA LEU A 5 25.98 11.40 -7.73
C LEU A 5 25.12 10.62 -8.73
N ILE A 6 25.74 9.81 -9.60
CA ILE A 6 25.03 8.94 -10.55
C ILE A 6 24.20 7.89 -9.82
N THR A 7 24.77 7.20 -8.82
CA THR A 7 24.01 6.19 -8.07
C THR A 7 22.90 6.83 -7.24
N GLY A 8 23.12 8.03 -6.69
CA GLY A 8 22.10 8.78 -5.95
C GLY A 8 20.90 9.16 -6.83
N THR A 9 21.13 9.72 -8.01
CA THR A 9 20.05 10.10 -8.94
C THR A 9 19.30 8.88 -9.49
N LEU A 10 20.00 7.80 -9.82
CA LEU A 10 19.38 6.55 -10.27
C LEU A 10 18.49 5.93 -9.17
N ASN A 11 18.97 5.87 -7.92
CA ASN A 11 18.16 5.35 -6.81
C ASN A 11 16.92 6.19 -6.55
N PHE A 12 17.02 7.51 -6.69
CA PHE A 12 15.88 8.41 -6.53
C PHE A 12 14.82 8.17 -7.60
N ILE A 13 15.22 8.03 -8.87
CA ILE A 13 14.31 7.73 -9.98
C ILE A 13 13.64 6.36 -9.78
N ILE A 14 14.41 5.33 -9.41
CA ILE A 14 13.89 3.99 -9.13
C ILE A 14 12.86 4.03 -7.99
N SER A 15 13.14 4.80 -6.93
CA SER A 15 12.22 4.95 -5.79
C SER A 15 10.90 5.59 -6.22
N ILE A 16 10.94 6.65 -7.03
CA ILE A 16 9.73 7.30 -7.53
C ILE A 16 8.91 6.37 -8.42
N LEU A 17 9.56 5.67 -9.35
CA LEU A 17 8.90 4.73 -10.26
C LEU A 17 8.36 3.49 -9.57
N SER A 18 8.88 3.15 -8.38
CA SER A 18 8.37 2.02 -7.60
C SER A 18 6.97 2.27 -7.03
N TYR A 19 6.56 3.52 -6.77
CA TYR A 19 5.26 3.80 -6.14
C TYR A 19 4.05 3.41 -7.02
N PRO A 20 3.97 3.79 -8.32
CA PRO A 20 2.93 3.30 -9.20
C PRO A 20 2.93 1.78 -9.36
N PHE A 21 4.11 1.16 -9.33
CA PHE A 21 4.26 -0.29 -9.40
C PHE A 21 3.68 -0.99 -8.15
N ILE A 22 3.99 -0.49 -6.96
CA ILE A 22 3.40 -0.96 -5.70
C ILE A 22 1.87 -0.76 -5.73
N ALA A 23 1.40 0.38 -6.23
CA ALA A 23 -0.03 0.63 -6.39
C ALA A 23 -0.69 -0.41 -7.30
N GLY A 24 -0.06 -0.73 -8.43
CA GLY A 24 -0.51 -1.79 -9.34
C GLY A 24 -0.56 -3.17 -8.66
N ILE A 25 0.43 -3.51 -7.84
CA ILE A 25 0.42 -4.76 -7.04
C ILE A 25 -0.73 -4.79 -6.05
N VAL A 26 -0.95 -3.70 -5.32
CA VAL A 26 -2.08 -3.59 -4.38
C VAL A 26 -3.42 -3.72 -5.11
N MET A 27 -3.56 -3.10 -6.29
CA MET A 27 -4.75 -3.21 -7.13
C MET A 27 -4.96 -4.62 -7.68
N MET A 28 -3.89 -5.38 -7.98
CA MET A 28 -4.01 -6.81 -8.32
C MET A 28 -4.60 -7.62 -7.16
N GLY A 29 -4.19 -7.33 -5.92
CA GLY A 29 -4.79 -7.91 -4.71
C GLY A 29 -6.28 -7.60 -4.59
N LEU A 30 -6.65 -6.35 -4.89
CA LEU A 30 -8.05 -5.92 -4.91
C LEU A 30 -8.89 -6.66 -5.96
N HIS A 31 -8.38 -6.73 -7.21
CA HIS A 31 -9.05 -7.47 -8.29
C HIS A 31 -9.21 -8.95 -7.94
N ARG A 32 -8.19 -9.56 -7.33
CA ARG A 32 -8.29 -10.93 -6.83
C ARG A 32 -9.38 -11.08 -5.78
N ALA A 33 -9.53 -10.12 -4.87
CA ALA A 33 -10.54 -10.14 -3.81
C ALA A 33 -11.99 -10.04 -4.33
N ILE A 34 -12.20 -9.53 -5.54
CA ILE A 34 -13.51 -9.50 -6.22
C ILE A 34 -13.67 -10.61 -7.27
N ASN A 35 -12.75 -11.59 -7.33
CA ASN A 35 -12.70 -12.64 -8.36
C ASN A 35 -12.57 -12.11 -9.80
N ALA A 36 -12.03 -10.90 -10.00
CA ALA A 36 -11.72 -10.38 -11.31
C ALA A 36 -10.41 -11.01 -11.85
N SER A 37 -10.25 -11.01 -13.18
CA SER A 37 -9.03 -11.49 -13.82
C SER A 37 -7.84 -10.61 -13.45
N VAL A 38 -6.77 -11.23 -12.92
CA VAL A 38 -5.51 -10.55 -12.62
C VAL A 38 -4.55 -10.79 -13.78
N SER A 39 -4.00 -9.71 -14.33
CA SER A 39 -3.00 -9.77 -15.40
C SER A 39 -1.75 -9.02 -14.97
N TYR A 40 -0.57 -9.51 -15.37
CA TYR A 40 0.71 -8.87 -15.06
C TYR A 40 0.79 -7.42 -15.60
N LYS A 41 0.04 -7.13 -16.68
CA LYS A 41 -0.06 -5.78 -17.27
C LYS A 41 -0.68 -4.77 -16.29
N MET A 42 -1.46 -5.23 -15.32
CA MET A 42 -2.10 -4.40 -14.30
C MET A 42 -1.10 -3.72 -13.37
N ALA A 43 0.08 -4.32 -13.17
CA ALA A 43 1.17 -3.66 -12.44
C ALA A 43 1.61 -2.34 -13.11
N PHE A 44 1.37 -2.21 -14.43
CA PHE A 44 1.74 -1.06 -15.24
C PHE A 44 0.54 -0.26 -15.77
N SER A 45 -0.70 -0.67 -15.51
CA SER A 45 -1.88 0.01 -16.07
C SER A 45 -2.23 1.32 -15.38
N TYR A 46 -1.70 1.55 -14.18
CA TYR A 46 -2.06 2.71 -13.35
C TYR A 46 -1.04 3.85 -13.40
N PHE A 47 -0.16 3.86 -14.40
CA PHE A 47 0.81 4.95 -14.60
C PHE A 47 0.12 6.30 -14.89
N SER A 48 -1.13 6.31 -15.38
CA SER A 48 -1.92 7.55 -15.51
C SER A 48 -2.20 8.23 -14.16
N TYR A 49 -2.21 7.47 -13.05
CA TYR A 49 -2.37 7.98 -11.69
C TYR A 49 -1.02 8.28 -11.01
N THR A 50 0.09 8.27 -11.74
CA THR A 50 1.43 8.46 -11.16
C THR A 50 1.54 9.76 -10.38
N LEU A 51 1.05 10.87 -10.94
CA LEU A 51 1.13 12.18 -10.29
C LEU A 51 0.40 12.22 -8.92
N PRO A 52 -0.91 11.89 -8.83
CA PRO A 52 -1.60 11.87 -7.54
C PRO A 52 -1.02 10.83 -6.58
N ILE A 53 -0.52 9.68 -7.07
CA ILE A 53 0.14 8.67 -6.23
C ILE A 53 1.44 9.21 -5.62
N ILE A 54 2.27 9.92 -6.40
CA ILE A 54 3.51 10.52 -5.89
C ILE A 54 3.22 11.62 -4.88
N ILE A 55 2.23 12.48 -5.15
CA ILE A 55 1.86 13.55 -4.22
C ILE A 55 1.34 12.94 -2.90
N ALA A 56 0.48 11.92 -3.00
CA ALA A 56 0.01 11.17 -1.85
C ALA A 56 1.16 10.52 -1.08
N SER A 57 2.11 9.87 -1.75
CA SER A 57 3.23 9.17 -1.09
C SER A 57 4.17 10.13 -0.37
N ILE A 58 4.43 11.31 -0.94
CA ILE A 58 5.19 12.37 -0.28
C ILE A 58 4.45 12.86 0.96
N CYS A 59 3.16 13.18 0.83
CA CYS A 59 2.34 13.67 1.94
C CYS A 59 2.24 12.64 3.08
N MET A 60 1.96 11.38 2.74
CA MET A 60 1.95 10.26 3.69
C MET A 60 3.30 10.13 4.40
N SER A 61 4.40 10.16 3.65
CA SER A 61 5.76 10.03 4.22
C SER A 61 6.04 11.14 5.23
N ILE A 62 5.72 12.40 4.90
CA ILE A 62 5.87 13.54 5.81
C ILE A 62 5.05 13.31 7.09
N MET A 63 3.77 12.96 6.96
CA MET A 63 2.91 12.73 8.12
C MET A 63 3.37 11.57 8.99
N ILE A 64 3.82 10.47 8.39
CA ILE A 64 4.32 9.29 9.10
C ILE A 64 5.64 9.62 9.83
N ILE A 65 6.58 10.32 9.16
CA ILE A 65 7.85 10.75 9.77
C ILE A 65 7.58 11.68 10.94
N LEU A 66 6.71 12.68 10.77
CA LEU A 66 6.28 13.55 11.87
C LEU A 66 5.64 12.74 13.00
N GLY A 67 4.78 11.77 12.66
CA GLY A 67 4.21 10.82 13.60
C GLY A 67 5.28 10.17 14.45
N PHE A 68 6.26 9.51 13.82
CA PHE A 68 7.38 8.85 14.51
C PHE A 68 8.25 9.82 15.32
N PHE A 69 8.44 11.06 14.85
CA PHE A 69 9.25 12.07 15.54
C PHE A 69 8.57 12.59 16.81
N LEU A 70 7.25 12.80 16.79
CA LEU A 70 6.51 13.16 18.00
C LEU A 70 6.52 12.00 19.00
N LEU A 71 6.07 10.82 18.57
CA LEU A 71 5.96 9.61 19.39
C LEU A 71 5.94 8.39 18.44
N VAL A 72 6.64 7.30 18.77
CA VAL A 72 6.70 6.10 17.90
C VAL A 72 5.29 5.54 17.58
N LEU A 73 4.35 5.63 18.52
CA LEU A 73 2.99 5.13 18.38
C LEU A 73 2.18 5.81 17.26
N PRO A 74 2.05 7.16 17.20
CA PRO A 74 1.48 7.86 16.06
C PRO A 74 2.04 7.48 14.70
N GLY A 75 3.37 7.26 14.60
CA GLY A 75 3.99 6.81 13.35
C GLY A 75 3.50 5.44 12.89
N ILE A 76 3.43 4.47 13.81
CA ILE A 76 2.87 3.13 13.54
C ILE A 76 1.38 3.21 13.20
N TYR A 77 0.62 4.05 13.89
CA TYR A 77 -0.79 4.24 13.58
C TYR A 77 -0.99 4.80 12.17
N LEU A 78 -0.26 5.86 11.79
CA LEU A 78 -0.40 6.48 10.48
C LEU A 78 0.03 5.56 9.33
N SER A 79 1.05 4.72 9.53
CA SER A 79 1.47 3.76 8.50
C SER A 79 0.39 2.72 8.18
N ILE A 80 -0.34 2.25 9.19
CA ILE A 80 -1.48 1.35 9.01
C ILE A 80 -2.70 2.11 8.48
N ALA A 81 -2.94 3.32 9.00
CA ALA A 81 -4.10 4.14 8.65
C ALA A 81 -4.12 4.58 7.18
N TYR A 82 -2.95 4.73 6.55
CA TYR A 82 -2.82 5.14 5.15
C TYR A 82 -2.63 4.00 4.15
N MET A 83 -2.75 2.74 4.59
CA MET A 83 -2.59 1.56 3.71
C MET A 83 -3.54 1.55 2.50
N PHE A 84 -4.73 2.15 2.61
CA PHE A 84 -5.73 2.16 1.53
C PHE A 84 -5.75 3.44 0.69
N THR A 85 -4.83 4.38 0.93
CA THR A 85 -4.78 5.65 0.18
C THR A 85 -4.62 5.40 -1.32
N LEU A 86 -3.66 4.56 -1.72
CA LEU A 86 -3.41 4.27 -3.14
C LEU A 86 -4.62 3.64 -3.85
N PRO A 87 -5.22 2.55 -3.34
CA PRO A 87 -6.40 1.98 -4.00
C PRO A 87 -7.60 2.93 -3.99
N LEU A 88 -7.78 3.80 -2.99
CA LEU A 88 -8.83 4.82 -3.00
C LEU A 88 -8.64 5.85 -4.13
N ILE A 89 -7.40 6.30 -4.38
CA ILE A 89 -7.09 7.20 -5.51
C ILE A 89 -7.47 6.53 -6.83
N ILE A 90 -7.11 5.24 -7.00
CA ILE A 90 -7.29 4.54 -8.27
C ILE A 90 -8.74 4.09 -8.50
N ASP A 91 -9.36 3.44 -7.51
CA ASP A 91 -10.71 2.86 -7.61
C ASP A 91 -11.82 3.91 -7.50
N LYS A 92 -11.63 4.93 -6.66
CA LYS A 92 -12.66 5.96 -6.42
C LYS A 92 -12.35 7.31 -7.05
N ASN A 93 -11.23 7.45 -7.79
CA ASN A 93 -10.77 8.70 -8.40
C ASN A 93 -10.73 9.87 -7.38
N MET A 94 -10.34 9.57 -6.15
CA MET A 94 -10.26 10.57 -5.08
C MET A 94 -8.99 11.41 -5.23
N ASP A 95 -9.09 12.69 -4.84
CA ASP A 95 -7.91 13.53 -4.64
C ASP A 95 -7.01 12.95 -3.54
N PHE A 96 -5.70 13.22 -3.61
CA PHE A 96 -4.70 12.64 -2.71
C PHE A 96 -5.04 12.86 -1.23
N TRP A 97 -5.48 14.08 -0.86
CA TRP A 97 -5.79 14.40 0.53
C TRP A 97 -7.09 13.73 0.98
N GLN A 98 -8.09 13.74 0.11
CA GLN A 98 -9.36 13.07 0.37
C GLN A 98 -9.17 11.56 0.56
N ALA A 99 -8.32 10.92 -0.25
CA ALA A 99 -8.00 9.51 -0.14
C ALA A 99 -7.30 9.19 1.19
N MET A 100 -6.31 10.00 1.58
CA MET A 100 -5.60 9.83 2.86
C MET A 100 -6.54 9.93 4.06
N GLU A 101 -7.36 10.97 4.10
CA GLU A 101 -8.29 11.19 5.22
C GLU A 101 -9.39 10.11 5.25
N THR A 102 -9.87 9.68 4.09
CA THR A 102 -10.85 8.59 3.97
C THR A 102 -10.26 7.27 4.46
N SER A 103 -9.04 6.93 4.04
CA SER A 103 -8.31 5.75 4.53
C SER A 103 -8.17 5.80 6.06
N ARG A 104 -7.71 6.93 6.59
CA ARG A 104 -7.48 7.11 8.02
C ARG A 104 -8.76 6.95 8.83
N LYS A 105 -9.86 7.61 8.43
CA LYS A 105 -11.16 7.50 9.12
C LYS A 105 -11.67 6.06 9.13
N ALA A 106 -11.60 5.39 7.99
CA ALA A 106 -12.07 4.01 7.86
C ALA A 106 -11.26 3.02 8.72
N VAL A 107 -9.93 3.15 8.73
CA VAL A 107 -9.06 2.32 9.59
C VAL A 107 -9.30 2.62 11.06
N THR A 108 -9.52 3.89 11.43
CA THR A 108 -9.77 4.29 12.83
C THR A 108 -11.04 3.67 13.39
N GLN A 109 -12.13 3.64 12.61
CA GLN A 109 -13.38 3.01 13.01
C GLN A 109 -13.24 1.52 13.31
N HIS A 110 -12.24 0.86 12.73
CA HIS A 110 -11.96 -0.56 12.90
C HIS A 110 -10.55 -0.83 13.41
N TRP A 111 -9.97 0.11 14.17
CA TRP A 111 -8.55 0.12 14.53
C TRP A 111 -8.10 -1.21 15.16
N PHE A 112 -8.86 -1.73 16.12
CA PHE A 112 -8.51 -2.99 16.77
C PHE A 112 -8.47 -4.18 15.80
N LYS A 113 -9.37 -4.24 14.82
CA LYS A 113 -9.35 -5.31 13.80
C LYS A 113 -8.08 -5.21 12.95
N PHE A 114 -7.69 -4.01 12.56
CA PHE A 114 -6.44 -3.75 11.83
C PHE A 114 -5.21 -4.08 12.66
N PHE A 115 -5.21 -3.70 13.93
CA PHE A 115 -4.13 -3.97 14.86
C PHE A 115 -3.89 -5.49 15.00
N PHE A 116 -4.93 -6.28 15.33
CA PHE A 116 -4.78 -7.73 15.44
C PHE A 116 -4.40 -8.39 14.12
N THR A 117 -4.95 -7.90 13.00
CA THR A 117 -4.58 -8.39 11.67
C THR A 117 -3.11 -8.10 11.36
N GLY A 118 -2.62 -6.91 11.71
CA GLY A 118 -1.22 -6.50 11.56
C GLY A 118 -0.28 -7.32 12.43
N VAL A 119 -0.64 -7.55 13.69
CA VAL A 119 0.14 -8.42 14.60
C VAL A 119 0.21 -9.86 14.07
N LEU A 120 -0.91 -10.42 13.61
CA LEU A 120 -0.93 -11.76 13.02
C LEU A 120 -0.04 -11.83 11.77
N MET A 121 -0.14 -10.83 10.89
CA MET A 121 0.71 -10.75 9.69
C MET A 121 2.19 -10.58 10.04
N MET A 122 2.52 -9.83 11.08
CA MET A 122 3.88 -9.70 11.58
C MET A 122 4.44 -11.05 12.06
N ILE A 123 3.65 -11.84 12.80
CA ILE A 123 4.06 -13.19 13.24
C ILE A 123 4.29 -14.10 12.03
N ILE A 124 3.35 -14.13 11.07
CA ILE A 124 3.50 -14.95 9.85
C ILE A 124 4.76 -14.54 9.08
N TYR A 125 5.00 -13.24 8.94
CA TYR A 125 6.20 -12.72 8.28
C TYR A 125 7.48 -13.21 8.99
N LEU A 126 7.55 -13.13 10.32
CA LEU A 126 8.70 -13.61 11.10
C LEU A 126 8.90 -15.13 10.99
N VAL A 127 7.83 -15.92 10.97
CA VAL A 127 7.94 -17.38 10.77
C VAL A 127 8.43 -17.69 9.36
N SER A 128 7.97 -16.93 8.36
CA SER A 128 8.33 -17.10 6.96
C SER A 128 9.77 -16.73 6.63
N THR A 129 10.47 -15.95 7.47
CA THR A 129 11.90 -15.67 7.30
C THR A 129 12.80 -16.79 7.82
N ILE A 130 12.33 -17.62 8.77
CA ILE A 130 13.08 -18.75 9.35
C ILE A 130 13.64 -19.71 8.29
N PRO A 131 12.87 -20.18 7.28
CA PRO A 131 13.38 -21.07 6.23
C PRO A 131 14.18 -20.29 5.17
N LEU A 132 15.17 -19.48 5.59
CA LEU A 132 16.00 -18.63 4.72
C LEU A 132 15.17 -17.69 3.83
N GLY A 133 14.00 -17.24 4.31
CA GLY A 133 13.10 -16.37 3.56
C GLY A 133 12.22 -17.08 2.51
N LEU A 134 12.29 -18.40 2.35
CA LEU A 134 11.45 -19.12 1.38
C LEU A 134 9.94 -18.96 1.66
N GLY A 135 9.54 -18.83 2.93
CA GLY A 135 8.14 -18.59 3.30
C GLY A 135 7.60 -17.25 2.80
N LEU A 136 8.47 -16.28 2.49
CA LEU A 136 8.06 -14.97 1.98
C LEU A 136 7.43 -15.07 0.59
N ILE A 137 7.78 -16.09 -0.19
CA ILE A 137 7.21 -16.35 -1.53
C ILE A 137 5.68 -16.45 -1.44
N TRP A 138 5.13 -17.06 -0.38
CA TRP A 138 3.69 -17.16 -0.16
C TRP A 138 3.13 -16.03 0.69
N THR A 139 3.92 -15.51 1.64
CA THR A 139 3.47 -14.47 2.57
C THR A 139 3.21 -13.14 1.88
N ILE A 140 4.06 -12.76 0.91
CA ILE A 140 3.91 -11.48 0.18
C ILE A 140 2.58 -11.48 -0.63
N PRO A 141 2.30 -12.47 -1.50
CA PRO A 141 1.01 -12.55 -2.18
C PRO A 141 -0.19 -12.66 -1.23
N MET A 142 -0.05 -13.39 -0.12
CA MET A 142 -1.10 -13.50 0.90
C MET A 142 -1.42 -12.13 1.50
N PHE A 143 -0.40 -11.33 1.83
CA PHE A 143 -0.59 -9.99 2.38
C PHE A 143 -1.27 -9.05 1.38
N VAL A 144 -0.87 -9.11 0.11
CA VAL A 144 -1.52 -8.35 -0.97
C VAL A 144 -2.99 -8.75 -1.13
N ALA A 145 -3.30 -10.05 -1.10
CA ALA A 145 -4.68 -10.56 -1.16
C ALA A 145 -5.50 -10.13 0.07
N LEU A 146 -4.91 -10.17 1.27
CA LEU A 146 -5.55 -9.71 2.50
C LEU A 146 -5.93 -8.22 2.38
N GLN A 147 -5.04 -7.37 1.89
CA GLN A 147 -5.34 -5.96 1.67
C GLN A 147 -6.54 -5.77 0.73
N GLY A 148 -6.60 -6.53 -0.37
CA GLY A 148 -7.73 -6.53 -1.28
C GLY A 148 -9.06 -6.93 -0.61
N VAL A 149 -9.03 -7.97 0.23
CA VAL A 149 -10.22 -8.43 0.97
C VAL A 149 -10.67 -7.40 2.01
N LEU A 150 -9.74 -6.80 2.75
CA LEU A 150 -10.03 -5.75 3.73
C LEU A 150 -10.60 -4.51 3.05
N TYR A 151 -10.01 -4.09 1.93
CA TYR A 151 -10.51 -2.97 1.15
C TYR A 151 -11.93 -3.25 0.67
N ARG A 152 -12.19 -4.43 0.07
CA ARG A 152 -13.52 -4.83 -0.39
C ARG A 152 -14.56 -4.80 0.74
N ARG A 153 -14.19 -5.27 1.94
CA ARG A 153 -15.10 -5.31 3.09
C ARG A 153 -15.45 -3.92 3.64
N ILE A 154 -14.53 -2.96 3.55
CA ILE A 154 -14.69 -1.65 4.18
C ILE A 154 -15.28 -0.63 3.23
N PHE A 155 -14.76 -0.56 2.00
CA PHE A 155 -15.13 0.47 1.04
C PHE A 155 -16.14 -0.01 0.01
N GLY A 156 -16.31 -1.32 -0.13
CA GLY A 156 -17.05 -1.90 -1.24
C GLY A 156 -16.33 -1.68 -2.57
N VAL A 157 -16.44 -2.66 -3.46
CA VAL A 157 -15.86 -2.57 -4.81
C VAL A 157 -16.97 -2.93 -5.77
N ASN A 158 -17.23 -2.03 -6.71
CA ASN A 158 -18.12 -2.33 -7.82
C ASN A 158 -17.31 -3.16 -8.82
N PRO A 159 -17.80 -4.31 -9.30
CA PRO A 159 -17.10 -5.04 -10.36
C PRO A 159 -16.94 -4.10 -11.56
N VAL A 160 -15.70 -3.90 -12.01
CA VAL A 160 -15.41 -3.21 -13.27
C VAL A 160 -16.08 -4.04 -14.35
N GLN A 161 -17.16 -3.51 -14.94
CA GLN A 161 -17.82 -4.13 -16.10
C GLN A 161 -16.77 -4.23 -17.21
N SER A 162 -16.53 -5.47 -17.63
CA SER A 162 -15.66 -5.87 -18.74
C SER A 162 -16.05 -5.19 -20.05
#